data_AF-A0A2X1K876-F1
#
_entry.id   AF-A0A2X1K876-F1
#
_cell.length_a   1.000
_cell.length_b   1.000
_cell.length_c   1.000
_cell.angle_alpha   90.00
_cell.angle_beta   90.00
_cell.angle_gamma   90.00
#
_symmetry.space_group_name_H-M   'P 1'
#
loop_
_entity.id
_entity.type
_entity.pdbx_description
1 polymer ?
#
loop_
_entity_poly.entity_id
_entity_poly.type
_entity_poly.pdbx_seq_one_letter_code
_entity_poly.pdbx_strand_id
1 'polypeptide(L)'
;MLGGAPGIYSARYSGEDATDLKNLQKLLETLKDVPDDQRQARFHCVLVYLRHAEDPTPLVCHGSWPGVITREPAALVALVMIQSSSYLPKGKPLPN
;
A
#
# COMPACT_ATOMS: atom_id res chain seq x y z
N MET A 1 -5.23 -6.27 17.20
CA MET A 1 -5.11 -5.09 16.30
C MET A 1 -3.64 -4.81 16.00
N LEU A 2 -3.25 -4.56 14.74
CA LEU A 2 -1.82 -4.41 14.33
C LEU A 2 -1.29 -2.97 14.38
N GLY A 3 -2.05 -2.02 14.93
CA GLY A 3 -1.60 -0.62 15.04
C GLY A 3 -1.23 0.06 13.70
N GLY A 4 -1.76 -0.43 12.58
CA GLY A 4 -1.45 0.08 11.24
C GLY A 4 -0.34 -0.66 10.49
N ALA A 5 0.30 -1.67 11.09
CA ALA A 5 1.18 -2.58 10.36
C ALA A 5 0.38 -3.45 9.36
N PRO A 6 0.96 -3.80 8.19
CA PRO A 6 2.35 -3.59 7.77
C PRO A 6 2.71 -2.18 7.29
N GLY A 7 1.74 -1.32 7.01
CA GLY A 7 1.98 0.08 6.62
C GLY A 7 2.95 0.20 5.44
N ILE A 8 3.91 1.13 5.50
CA ILE A 8 4.93 1.35 4.46
C ILE A 8 5.76 0.10 4.10
N TYR A 9 5.80 -0.91 4.99
CA TYR A 9 6.52 -2.16 4.78
C TYR A 9 5.69 -3.21 4.06
N SER A 10 4.47 -2.89 3.60
CA SER A 10 3.56 -3.87 2.98
C SER A 10 4.20 -4.70 1.86
N ALA A 11 4.99 -4.08 0.98
CA ALA A 11 5.66 -4.78 -0.12
C ALA A 11 6.77 -5.73 0.36
N ARG A 12 7.36 -5.46 1.53
CA ARG A 12 8.49 -6.22 2.11
C ARG A 12 8.14 -6.82 3.46
N TYR A 13 6.86 -7.10 3.69
CA TYR A 13 6.38 -7.46 5.02
C TYR A 13 7.04 -8.75 5.52
N SER A 14 7.34 -9.70 4.62
CA SER A 14 8.07 -10.93 4.90
C SER A 14 9.60 -10.83 4.75
N GLY A 15 10.18 -9.63 4.57
CA GLY A 15 11.63 -9.41 4.52
C GLY A 15 12.20 -9.27 3.10
N GLU A 16 13.47 -9.66 2.95
CA GLU A 16 14.30 -9.43 1.75
C GLU A 16 13.76 -10.16 0.50
N ASP A 17 13.34 -11.43 0.65
CA ASP A 17 12.75 -12.24 -0.42
C ASP A 17 11.22 -12.19 -0.42
N ALA A 18 10.65 -11.03 -0.14
CA ALA A 18 9.22 -10.88 -0.04
C ALA A 18 8.52 -11.12 -1.39
N THR A 19 7.46 -11.91 -1.33
CA THR A 19 6.50 -12.10 -2.42
C THR A 19 5.12 -11.81 -1.88
N ASP A 20 4.16 -11.50 -2.75
CA ASP A 20 2.78 -11.26 -2.33
C ASP A 20 2.22 -12.43 -1.51
N LEU A 21 2.55 -13.67 -1.91
CA LEU A 21 2.15 -14.86 -1.20
C LEU A 21 2.77 -14.94 0.20
N LYS A 22 4.08 -14.70 0.34
CA LYS A 22 4.77 -14.72 1.65
C LYS A 22 4.26 -13.60 2.57
N ASN A 23 4.01 -12.42 2.01
CA ASN A 23 3.44 -11.28 2.74
C ASN A 23 2.03 -11.60 3.25
N LEU A 24 1.18 -12.17 2.39
CA LEU A 24 -0.17 -12.60 2.76
C LEU A 24 -0.14 -13.68 3.84
N GLN A 25 0.67 -14.72 3.68
CA GLN A 25 0.81 -15.79 4.67
C GLN A 25 1.26 -15.26 6.04
N LYS A 26 2.27 -14.38 6.05
CA LYS A 26 2.73 -13.74 7.30
C LYS A 26 1.63 -12.90 7.94
N LEU A 27 0.83 -12.19 7.15
CA LEU A 27 -0.27 -11.38 7.65
C LEU A 27 -1.36 -12.24 8.30
N LEU A 28 -1.76 -13.34 7.64
CA LEU A 28 -2.75 -14.26 8.17
C LEU A 28 -2.26 -14.92 9.47
N GLU A 29 -1.00 -15.36 9.52
CA GLU A 29 -0.39 -15.93 10.74
C GLU A 29 -0.37 -14.92 11.89
N THR A 30 0.03 -13.68 11.60
CA THR A 30 0.08 -12.60 12.62
C THR A 30 -1.31 -12.28 13.19
N LEU A 31 -2.35 -12.48 12.38
CA LEU A 31 -3.73 -12.21 12.75
C LEU A 31 -4.49 -13.45 13.24
N LYS A 32 -3.87 -14.63 13.36
CA LYS A 32 -4.58 -15.89 13.63
C LYS A 32 -5.47 -15.84 14.89
N ASP A 33 -4.95 -15.22 15.96
CA ASP A 33 -5.59 -15.11 17.27
C ASP A 33 -6.41 -13.82 17.42
N VAL A 34 -6.50 -13.00 16.37
CA VAL A 34 -7.28 -11.76 16.41
C VAL A 34 -8.76 -12.07 16.18
N PRO A 35 -9.66 -11.67 17.11
CA PRO A 35 -11.11 -11.80 16.95
C PRO A 35 -11.63 -11.13 15.69
N ASP A 36 -12.69 -11.67 15.09
CA ASP A 36 -13.20 -11.20 13.78
C ASP A 36 -13.65 -9.74 13.79
N ASP A 37 -14.19 -9.28 14.91
CA ASP A 37 -14.61 -7.90 15.17
C ASP A 37 -13.43 -6.92 15.36
N GLN A 38 -12.18 -7.40 15.33
CA GLN A 38 -10.96 -6.58 15.43
C GLN A 38 -10.04 -6.69 14.20
N ARG A 39 -10.56 -7.22 13.08
CA ARG A 39 -9.82 -7.42 11.82
C ARG A 39 -10.03 -6.29 10.80
N GLN A 40 -10.50 -5.12 11.24
CA GLN A 40 -10.66 -3.99 10.33
C GLN A 40 -9.29 -3.57 9.78
N ALA A 41 -9.26 -3.31 8.48
CA ALA A 41 -8.10 -2.79 7.77
C ALA A 41 -8.53 -1.70 6.79
N ARG A 42 -7.56 -0.88 6.36
CA ARG A 42 -7.78 0.11 5.31
C ARG A 42 -6.66 0.01 4.31
N PHE A 43 -7.03 0.01 3.04
CA PHE A 43 -6.07 0.30 1.98
C PHE A 43 -5.88 1.82 1.88
N HIS A 44 -4.65 2.27 1.68
CA HIS A 44 -4.31 3.67 1.52
C HIS A 44 -3.53 3.88 0.22
N CYS A 45 -3.94 4.87 -0.57
CA CYS A 45 -3.23 5.29 -1.77
C CYS A 45 -2.90 6.77 -1.64
N VAL A 46 -1.62 7.12 -1.69
CA VAL A 46 -1.16 8.51 -1.70
C VAL A 46 -0.49 8.77 -3.04
N LEU A 47 -1.06 9.70 -3.79
CA LEU A 47 -0.53 10.19 -5.07
C LEU A 47 0.08 11.56 -4.84
N VAL A 48 1.31 11.76 -5.30
CA VAL A 48 2.03 13.03 -5.21
C VAL A 48 2.40 13.48 -6.62
N TYR A 49 2.02 14.71 -6.97
CA TYR A 49 2.40 15.35 -8.21
C TYR A 49 3.29 16.56 -7.93
N LEU A 50 4.50 16.53 -8.49
CA LEU A 50 5.50 17.58 -8.40
C LEU A 50 5.65 18.24 -9.76
N ARG A 51 5.63 19.58 -9.82
CA ARG A 51 5.89 20.32 -11.08
C ARG A 51 7.36 20.23 -11.51
N HIS A 52 8.26 20.15 -10.53
CA HIS A 52 9.69 19.92 -10.67
C HIS A 52 10.24 19.32 -9.37
N ALA A 53 11.51 18.86 -9.36
CA ALA A 53 12.07 18.08 -8.25
C ALA A 53 12.12 18.86 -6.91
N GLU A 54 12.31 20.17 -6.97
CA GLU A 54 12.41 21.07 -5.81
C GLU A 54 11.11 21.81 -5.50
N ASP A 55 9.96 21.36 -6.03
CA ASP A 55 8.68 22.02 -5.80
C ASP A 55 8.31 22.00 -4.30
N PRO A 56 8.26 23.15 -3.61
CA PRO A 56 7.99 23.19 -2.17
C PRO A 56 6.52 22.90 -1.83
N THR A 57 5.64 22.87 -2.83
CA THR A 57 4.19 22.69 -2.63
C THR A 57 3.64 21.66 -3.62
N PRO A 58 3.96 20.36 -3.45
CA PRO A 58 3.38 19.30 -4.27
C PRO A 58 1.86 19.23 -4.12
N LEU A 59 1.17 18.81 -5.18
CA LEU A 59 -0.22 18.37 -5.06
C LEU A 59 -0.23 16.96 -4.48
N VAL A 60 -0.95 16.77 -3.37
CA VAL A 60 -1.06 15.49 -2.67
C VAL A 60 -2.53 15.06 -2.65
N CYS A 61 -2.81 13.88 -3.17
CA CYS A 61 -4.12 13.25 -3.14
C CYS A 61 -4.05 11.97 -2.30
N HIS A 62 -4.95 11.83 -1.32
CA HIS A 62 -5.03 10.64 -0.47
C HIS A 62 -6.39 9.96 -0.60
N GLY A 63 -6.37 8.69 -1.02
CA GLY A 63 -7.51 7.79 -1.00
C GLY A 63 -7.38 6.77 0.13
N SER A 64 -8.50 6.41 0.75
CA SER A 64 -8.56 5.26 1.66
C SER A 64 -9.78 4.40 1.39
N TRP A 65 -9.62 3.09 1.52
CA TRP A 65 -10.70 2.13 1.32
C TRP A 65 -10.78 1.16 2.52
N PRO A 66 -11.81 1.26 3.37
CA PRO A 66 -11.98 0.36 4.52
C PRO A 66 -12.45 -1.04 4.10
N GLY A 67 -12.00 -2.04 4.85
CA GLY A 67 -12.37 -3.45 4.66
C GLY A 67 -12.06 -4.28 5.90
N VAL A 68 -12.18 -5.61 5.76
CA VAL A 68 -11.92 -6.59 6.82
C VAL A 68 -11.01 -7.69 6.27
N ILE A 69 -10.00 -8.08 7.04
CA ILE A 69 -9.07 -9.15 6.63
C ILE A 69 -9.72 -10.51 6.88
N THR A 70 -9.77 -11.36 5.86
CA THR A 70 -10.28 -12.73 5.95
C THR A 70 -9.35 -13.64 6.76
N ARG A 71 -9.80 -14.84 7.13
CA ARG A 71 -8.96 -15.87 7.76
C ARG A 71 -8.18 -16.71 6.74
N GLU A 72 -8.70 -16.79 5.52
CA GLU A 72 -8.13 -17.56 4.42
C GLU A 72 -7.83 -16.65 3.22
N PRO A 73 -6.88 -17.03 2.35
CA PRO A 73 -6.60 -16.30 1.12
C PRO A 73 -7.85 -16.16 0.25
N ALA A 74 -8.22 -14.92 -0.06
CA ALA A 74 -9.23 -14.60 -1.07
C ALA A 74 -8.60 -13.68 -2.12
N ALA A 75 -8.97 -13.85 -3.39
CA ALA A 75 -8.36 -13.16 -4.53
C ALA A 75 -8.39 -11.61 -4.44
N LEU A 76 -9.19 -11.04 -3.53
CA LEU A 76 -9.37 -9.59 -3.38
C LEU A 76 -8.29 -8.88 -2.54
N VAL A 77 -7.38 -9.60 -1.86
CA VAL A 77 -6.42 -8.98 -0.93
C VAL A 77 -5.15 -8.46 -1.65
N ALA A 78 -5.00 -8.75 -2.94
CA ALA A 78 -3.84 -8.38 -3.74
C ALA A 78 -4.09 -7.13 -4.59
N LEU A 79 -4.05 -5.96 -3.97
CA LEU A 79 -3.69 -4.70 -4.65
C LEU A 79 -3.03 -3.80 -3.60
N VAL A 80 -1.72 -3.91 -3.42
CA VAL A 80 -0.69 -3.12 -4.14
C VAL A 80 -0.42 -1.77 -3.45
N MET A 81 0.55 -1.75 -2.55
CA MET A 81 1.23 -0.53 -2.13
C MET A 81 2.29 -0.16 -3.19
N ILE A 82 1.83 0.24 -4.38
CA ILE A 82 2.73 0.86 -5.37
C ILE A 82 3.05 2.26 -4.85
N GLN A 83 4.32 2.47 -4.48
CA GLN A 83 4.94 3.79 -4.60
C GLN A 83 4.85 4.20 -6.06
N SER A 84 3.87 5.01 -6.43
CA SER A 84 3.96 5.78 -7.66
C SER A 84 4.82 7.01 -7.38
N SER A 85 6.14 6.80 -7.25
CA SER A 85 7.08 7.83 -7.65
C SER A 85 7.26 7.69 -9.16
N SER A 86 6.28 8.18 -9.92
CA SER A 86 6.49 8.39 -11.35
C SER A 86 7.30 9.68 -11.50
N TYR A 87 8.62 9.56 -11.33
CA TYR A 87 9.53 10.54 -11.89
C TYR A 87 9.35 10.50 -13.41
N LEU A 88 8.73 11.53 -13.97
CA LEU A 88 8.73 11.82 -15.41
C LEU A 88 10.03 12.61 -15.70
N PRO A 89 11.09 11.98 -16.24
CA PRO A 89 12.24 12.73 -16.70
C PRO A 89 11.78 13.72 -17.80
N LYS A 90 12.14 15.00 -17.64
CA LYS A 90 11.87 16.06 -18.61
C LYS A 90 12.43 15.68 -19.98
N GLY A 91 11.60 15.81 -21.04
CA GLY A 91 12.07 15.62 -22.41
C GLY A 91 11.06 15.73 -23.56
N LYS A 92 9.74 15.82 -23.34
CA LYS A 92 8.79 16.08 -24.44
C LYS A 92 7.86 17.26 -24.11
N PRO A 93 7.79 18.29 -24.98
CA PRO A 93 6.79 19.34 -24.84
C PRO A 93 5.40 18.75 -25.08
N LEU A 94 4.43 19.19 -24.28
CA LEU A 94 3.02 18.89 -24.48
C LEU A 94 2.55 19.57 -25.77
N PRO A 95 1.80 18.88 -26.65
CA PRO A 95 1.18 19.53 -27.81
C PRO A 95 0.14 20.56 -27.34
N ASN A 96 0.13 21.71 -28.02
CA ASN A 96 -0.76 22.86 -27.78
C ASN A 96 -2.24 22.47 -27.75
#